data_AF-A0A3C0TSV9-F1
#
_entry.id   AF-A0A3C0TSV9-F1
#
_cell.length_a   1.000
_cell.length_b   1.000
_cell.length_c   1.000
_cell.angle_alpha   90.00
_cell.angle_beta   90.00
_cell.angle_gamma   90.00
#
_symmetry.space_group_name_H-M   'P 1'
#
loop_
_entity.id
_entity.type
_entity.pdbx_description
1 polymer ?
#
loop_
_entity_poly.entity_id
_entity_poly.type
_entity_poly.pdbx_seq_one_letter_code
_entity_poly.pdbx_strand_id
1 'polypeptide(L)'
;GGEGGEGGEAGYVSSDPDQTYAVNLLLMKGHLKASQDLSALGFRENALAHAMHPAAETYGNVAPELEARHAAAFQQELDALVDSLTENVSDRELNAAYDAANQKIDAAMAVIDADKRNSPAFTAALALALLQQAGSEYAIGVEDGVIVNLHEYQDAGGFIAIATELLAGLDQTSPNLTAVMADLSTLKSQINGSAKMQDKVVPAAEILSGVSRIELKLNNIR
;
A
#
# COMPACT_ATOMS: atom_id res chain seq x y z
N GLY A 1 19.94 -11.64 15.23
CA GLY A 1 20.60 -10.49 14.58
C GLY A 1 19.48 -9.56 14.20
N GLY A 2 19.48 -8.36 14.77
CA GLY A 2 18.55 -7.32 14.36
C GLY A 2 19.18 -6.55 13.21
N GLU A 3 18.51 -6.56 12.08
CA GLU A 3 18.81 -5.78 10.89
C GLU A 3 17.43 -5.36 10.37
N GLY A 4 17.09 -4.11 10.13
CA GLY A 4 17.72 -2.81 10.31
C GLY A 4 16.58 -1.81 10.12
N GLY A 5 16.55 -0.73 10.91
CA GLY A 5 15.41 0.21 10.91
C GLY A 5 15.05 0.69 9.50
N GLU A 6 13.84 0.36 9.07
CA GLU A 6 13.21 0.74 7.80
C GLU A 6 13.00 2.25 7.79
N GLY A 7 13.86 2.95 7.05
CA GLY A 7 13.81 4.42 6.96
C GLY A 7 12.59 4.96 6.19
N GLY A 8 11.80 4.09 5.54
CA GLY A 8 10.59 4.43 4.78
C GLY A 8 9.30 4.42 5.63
N GLU A 9 9.23 3.61 6.67
CA GLU A 9 7.97 3.20 7.32
C GLU A 9 7.57 4.04 8.55
N ALA A 10 8.10 5.27 8.68
CA ALA A 10 7.83 6.15 9.82
C ALA A 10 6.36 6.65 9.91
N GLY A 11 5.50 6.19 9.01
CA GLY A 11 4.12 6.64 8.86
C GLY A 11 4.01 7.93 8.05
N TYR A 12 2.87 8.11 7.39
CA TYR A 12 2.57 9.31 6.62
C TYR A 12 2.03 10.42 7.52
N VAL A 13 2.40 11.68 7.25
CA VAL A 13 1.87 12.86 7.96
C VAL A 13 1.56 13.98 6.96
N SER A 14 0.39 14.60 7.10
CA SER A 14 0.02 15.84 6.40
C SER A 14 -0.67 16.83 7.34
N SER A 15 -0.93 18.04 6.86
CA SER A 15 -1.71 19.03 7.62
C SER A 15 -3.20 18.68 7.76
N ASP A 16 -3.69 17.72 6.97
CA ASP A 16 -5.05 17.20 7.09
C ASP A 16 -5.03 15.91 7.93
N PRO A 17 -5.62 15.92 9.14
CA PRO A 17 -5.61 14.74 10.00
C PRO A 17 -6.39 13.55 9.41
N ASP A 18 -7.43 13.79 8.61
CA ASP A 18 -8.15 12.68 7.97
C ASP A 18 -7.32 12.07 6.84
N GLN A 19 -6.57 12.89 6.11
CA GLN A 19 -5.64 12.38 5.10
C GLN A 19 -4.52 11.58 5.78
N THR A 20 -3.95 12.10 6.86
CA THR A 20 -2.94 11.41 7.67
C THR A 20 -3.43 10.04 8.10
N TYR A 21 -4.60 10.00 8.76
CA TYR A 21 -5.23 8.76 9.22
C TYR A 21 -5.52 7.80 8.05
N ALA A 22 -6.12 8.30 6.97
CA ALA A 22 -6.49 7.49 5.82
C ALA A 22 -5.29 6.87 5.09
N VAL A 23 -4.22 7.64 4.87
CA VAL A 23 -3.02 7.13 4.18
C VAL A 23 -2.36 6.03 5.01
N ASN A 24 -2.22 6.20 6.33
CA ASN A 24 -1.64 5.15 7.17
C ASN A 24 -2.47 3.85 7.15
N LEU A 25 -3.81 3.94 7.15
CA LEU A 25 -4.67 2.77 6.93
C LEU A 25 -4.47 2.13 5.55
N LEU A 26 -4.32 2.95 4.51
CA LEU A 26 -4.12 2.46 3.14
C LEU A 26 -2.73 1.86 2.91
N LEU A 27 -1.69 2.34 3.60
CA LEU A 27 -0.37 1.71 3.63
C LEU A 27 -0.47 0.30 4.23
N MET A 28 -1.22 0.11 5.32
CA MET A 28 -1.51 -1.25 5.83
C MET A 28 -2.16 -2.12 4.75
N LYS A 29 -3.19 -1.62 4.02
CA LYS A 29 -3.79 -2.39 2.91
C LYS A 29 -2.76 -2.71 1.82
N GLY A 30 -1.81 -1.82 1.57
CA GLY A 30 -0.72 -2.02 0.62
C GLY A 30 0.16 -3.21 0.96
N HIS A 31 0.62 -3.28 2.21
CA HIS A 31 1.38 -4.45 2.70
C HIS A 31 0.55 -5.72 2.65
N LEU A 32 -0.72 -5.68 3.08
CA LEU A 32 -1.62 -6.84 2.99
C LEU A 32 -1.82 -7.29 1.53
N LYS A 33 -1.84 -6.34 0.59
CA LYS A 33 -1.94 -6.61 -0.85
C LYS A 33 -0.67 -7.28 -1.37
N ALA A 34 0.51 -6.78 -1.03
CA ALA A 34 1.79 -7.42 -1.37
C ALA A 34 1.86 -8.84 -0.79
N SER A 35 1.49 -8.98 0.48
CA SER A 35 1.42 -10.27 1.19
C SER A 35 0.50 -11.26 0.48
N GLN A 36 -0.73 -10.85 0.15
CA GLN A 36 -1.71 -11.70 -0.53
C GLN A 36 -1.25 -12.14 -1.92
N ASP A 37 -0.69 -11.21 -2.71
CA ASP A 37 -0.20 -11.50 -4.06
C ASP A 37 1.00 -12.48 -4.03
N LEU A 38 1.92 -12.31 -3.08
CA LEU A 38 3.06 -13.20 -2.89
C LEU A 38 2.63 -14.58 -2.40
N SER A 39 1.65 -14.64 -1.50
CA SER A 39 1.06 -15.91 -1.05
C SER A 39 0.44 -16.67 -2.23
N ALA A 40 -0.29 -15.98 -3.11
CA ALA A 40 -0.89 -16.57 -4.31
C ALA A 40 0.15 -17.10 -5.31
N LEU A 41 1.36 -16.52 -5.31
CA LEU A 41 2.51 -16.97 -6.11
C LEU A 41 3.33 -18.08 -5.41
N GLY A 42 2.97 -18.46 -4.17
CA GLY A 42 3.67 -19.46 -3.38
C GLY A 42 4.89 -18.93 -2.61
N PHE A 43 5.13 -17.61 -2.61
CA PHE A 43 6.22 -16.97 -1.87
C PHE A 43 5.80 -16.68 -0.42
N ARG A 44 5.56 -17.75 0.34
CA ARG A 44 4.95 -17.66 1.68
C ARG A 44 5.80 -16.90 2.71
N GLU A 45 7.13 -17.08 2.67
CA GLU A 45 8.04 -16.38 3.60
C GLU A 45 7.97 -14.86 3.40
N ASN A 46 8.01 -14.39 2.15
CA ASN A 46 7.85 -12.98 1.85
C ASN A 46 6.43 -12.50 2.17
N ALA A 47 5.42 -13.31 1.89
CA ALA A 47 4.04 -12.97 2.28
C ALA A 47 3.93 -12.74 3.79
N LEU A 48 4.55 -13.60 4.60
CA LEU A 48 4.60 -13.43 6.05
C LEU A 48 5.30 -12.14 6.45
N ALA A 49 6.47 -11.82 5.86
CA ALA A 49 7.19 -10.57 6.14
C ALA A 49 6.27 -9.36 5.94
N HIS A 50 5.61 -9.27 4.79
CA HIS A 50 4.68 -8.18 4.48
C HIS A 50 3.44 -8.13 5.38
N ALA A 51 2.90 -9.28 5.81
CA ALA A 51 1.79 -9.28 6.75
C ALA A 51 2.18 -8.81 8.16
N MET A 52 3.47 -8.90 8.51
CA MET A 52 3.98 -8.44 9.80
C MET A 52 4.16 -6.93 9.86
N HIS A 53 4.50 -6.26 8.75
CA HIS A 53 4.74 -4.80 8.73
C HIS A 53 3.55 -3.99 9.30
N PRO A 54 2.28 -4.26 8.92
CA PRO A 54 1.14 -3.57 9.52
C PRO A 54 1.07 -3.66 11.05
N ALA A 55 1.22 -4.87 11.59
CA ALA A 55 1.10 -5.12 13.03
C ALA A 55 2.30 -4.58 13.81
N ALA A 56 3.51 -4.68 13.24
CA ALA A 56 4.76 -4.36 13.91
C ALA A 56 5.16 -2.88 13.80
N GLU A 57 4.99 -2.26 12.63
CA GLU A 57 5.49 -0.91 12.37
C GLU A 57 4.38 0.15 12.34
N THR A 58 3.27 -0.10 11.64
CA THR A 58 2.29 0.98 11.36
C THR A 58 1.10 1.02 12.31
N TYR A 59 0.73 -0.10 12.97
CA TYR A 59 -0.43 -0.14 13.87
C TYR A 59 -0.27 0.78 15.09
N GLY A 60 0.95 0.93 15.61
CA GLY A 60 1.24 1.85 16.71
C GLY A 60 0.91 3.31 16.38
N ASN A 61 1.06 3.72 15.11
CA ASN A 61 0.75 5.07 14.65
C ASN A 61 -0.75 5.29 14.45
N VAL A 62 -1.49 4.24 14.09
CA VAL A 62 -2.92 4.29 13.80
C VAL A 62 -3.79 4.10 15.05
N ALA A 63 -3.34 3.31 16.02
CA ALA A 63 -4.13 2.99 17.21
C ALA A 63 -4.64 4.20 18.00
N PRO A 64 -3.84 5.27 18.24
CA PRO A 64 -4.35 6.48 18.90
C PRO A 64 -5.43 7.20 18.10
N GLU A 65 -5.32 7.21 16.77
CA GLU A 65 -6.34 7.81 15.89
C GLU A 65 -7.64 7.00 15.88
N LEU A 66 -7.55 5.65 15.91
CA LEU A 66 -8.74 4.80 16.05
C LEU A 66 -9.51 5.14 17.33
N GLU A 67 -8.81 5.26 18.46
CA GLU A 67 -9.41 5.63 19.74
C GLU A 67 -10.05 7.03 19.69
N ALA A 68 -9.30 8.02 19.19
CA ALA A 68 -9.77 9.40 19.07
C ALA A 68 -11.02 9.55 18.17
N ARG A 69 -11.14 8.68 17.16
CA ARG A 69 -12.25 8.65 16.19
C ARG A 69 -13.37 7.69 16.60
N HIS A 70 -13.26 7.01 17.73
CA HIS A 70 -14.17 5.95 18.18
C HIS A 70 -14.34 4.82 17.14
N ALA A 71 -13.30 4.55 16.36
CA ALA A 71 -13.24 3.42 15.44
C ALA A 71 -12.89 2.13 16.20
N ALA A 72 -13.34 0.98 15.69
CA ALA A 72 -12.97 -0.30 16.27
C ALA A 72 -11.49 -0.61 16.03
N ALA A 73 -10.81 -1.06 17.08
CA ALA A 73 -9.47 -1.65 16.97
C ALA A 73 -9.52 -2.93 16.11
N PHE A 74 -8.40 -3.25 15.46
CA PHE A 74 -8.30 -4.40 14.56
C PHE A 74 -6.96 -5.16 14.62
N GLN A 75 -6.19 -4.96 15.69
CA GLN A 75 -4.93 -5.66 15.90
C GLN A 75 -5.11 -7.18 15.89
N GLN A 76 -6.20 -7.68 16.48
CA GLN A 76 -6.49 -9.12 16.55
C GLN A 76 -6.66 -9.74 15.16
N GLU A 77 -7.26 -9.01 14.22
CA GLU A 77 -7.42 -9.47 12.85
C GLU A 77 -6.09 -9.46 12.07
N LEU A 78 -5.19 -8.52 12.37
CA LEU A 78 -3.82 -8.55 11.83
C LEU A 78 -3.03 -9.74 12.40
N ASP A 79 -3.07 -9.95 13.72
CA ASP A 79 -2.40 -11.06 14.39
C ASP A 79 -2.91 -12.40 13.85
N ALA A 80 -4.22 -12.56 13.68
CA ALA A 80 -4.83 -13.77 13.13
C ALA A 80 -4.42 -14.06 11.68
N LEU A 81 -4.16 -13.02 10.87
CA LEU A 81 -3.62 -13.18 9.52
C LEU A 81 -2.16 -13.65 9.56
N VAL A 82 -1.34 -13.06 10.42
CA VAL A 82 0.06 -13.49 10.64
C VAL A 82 0.13 -14.93 11.14
N ASP A 83 -0.74 -15.31 12.07
CA ASP A 83 -0.87 -16.69 12.56
C ASP A 83 -1.28 -17.63 11.43
N SER A 84 -2.27 -17.24 10.61
CA SER A 84 -2.69 -18.02 9.44
C SER A 84 -1.55 -18.23 8.44
N LEU A 85 -0.68 -17.23 8.25
CA LEU A 85 0.55 -17.31 7.43
C LEU A 85 1.63 -18.18 8.09
N THR A 86 1.72 -18.19 9.41
CA THR A 86 2.70 -19.00 10.14
C THR A 86 2.31 -20.48 10.19
N GLU A 87 1.04 -20.77 10.42
CA GLU A 87 0.52 -22.13 10.64
C GLU A 87 0.30 -22.94 9.37
N ASN A 88 0.40 -22.32 8.19
CA ASN A 88 0.15 -22.98 6.91
C ASN A 88 -1.25 -23.59 6.79
N VAL A 89 -2.25 -22.81 7.24
CA VAL A 89 -3.67 -23.09 7.06
C VAL A 89 -4.04 -23.19 5.58
N SER A 90 -5.24 -23.70 5.28
CA SER A 90 -5.70 -23.82 3.90
C SER A 90 -5.84 -22.46 3.20
N ASP A 91 -5.72 -22.42 1.86
CA ASP A 91 -5.91 -21.18 1.08
C ASP A 91 -7.27 -20.51 1.37
N ARG A 92 -8.30 -21.30 1.67
CA ARG A 92 -9.61 -20.77 2.05
C ARG A 92 -9.56 -20.02 3.37
N GLU A 93 -8.92 -20.60 4.39
CA GLU A 93 -8.78 -19.98 5.72
C GLU A 93 -7.89 -18.75 5.65
N LEU A 94 -6.79 -18.83 4.90
CA LEU A 94 -5.89 -17.70 4.71
C LEU A 94 -6.57 -16.53 3.97
N ASN A 95 -7.32 -16.80 2.89
CA ASN A 95 -8.08 -15.75 2.20
C ASN A 95 -9.16 -15.14 3.11
N ALA A 96 -9.81 -15.93 3.96
CA ALA A 96 -10.76 -15.41 4.93
C ALA A 96 -10.09 -14.49 5.97
N ALA A 97 -8.84 -14.78 6.37
CA ALA A 97 -8.08 -13.91 7.26
C ALA A 97 -7.70 -12.58 6.59
N TYR A 98 -7.26 -12.60 5.32
CA TYR A 98 -7.03 -11.37 4.54
C TYR A 98 -8.31 -10.53 4.41
N ASP A 99 -9.45 -11.17 4.11
CA ASP A 99 -10.73 -10.49 4.00
C ASP A 99 -11.13 -9.85 5.34
N ALA A 100 -10.96 -10.56 6.45
CA ALA A 100 -11.29 -10.05 7.78
C ALA A 100 -10.46 -8.81 8.14
N ALA A 101 -9.13 -8.85 7.92
CA ALA A 101 -8.26 -7.72 8.17
C ALA A 101 -8.62 -6.51 7.28
N ASN A 102 -8.80 -6.72 5.98
CA ASN A 102 -9.17 -5.66 5.05
C ASN A 102 -10.53 -5.03 5.37
N GLN A 103 -11.53 -5.82 5.77
CA GLN A 103 -12.84 -5.31 6.19
C GLN A 103 -12.76 -4.40 7.41
N LYS A 104 -11.85 -4.69 8.35
CA LYS A 104 -11.64 -3.82 9.51
C LYS A 104 -10.97 -2.51 9.15
N ILE A 105 -9.98 -2.55 8.26
CA ILE A 105 -9.35 -1.34 7.73
C ILE A 105 -10.39 -0.51 6.97
N ASP A 106 -11.27 -1.12 6.18
CA ASP A 106 -12.36 -0.44 5.48
C ASP A 106 -13.39 0.17 6.44
N ALA A 107 -13.72 -0.52 7.53
CA ALA A 107 -14.58 0.01 8.59
C ALA A 107 -13.93 1.20 9.32
N ALA A 108 -12.61 1.13 9.56
CA ALA A 108 -11.84 2.23 10.14
C ALA A 108 -11.78 3.43 9.19
N MET A 109 -11.67 3.22 7.87
CA MET A 109 -11.76 4.29 6.86
C MET A 109 -13.14 4.93 6.81
N ALA A 110 -14.21 4.16 7.05
CA ALA A 110 -15.59 4.63 6.96
C ALA A 110 -16.01 5.63 8.05
N VAL A 111 -15.17 5.84 9.08
CA VAL A 111 -15.42 6.88 10.11
C VAL A 111 -15.15 8.29 9.61
N ILE A 112 -14.39 8.43 8.51
CA ILE A 112 -14.18 9.71 7.84
C ILE A 112 -15.51 10.13 7.19
N ASP A 113 -15.85 11.40 7.32
CA ASP A 113 -17.05 11.99 6.72
C ASP A 113 -17.23 11.54 5.26
N ALA A 114 -18.45 11.12 4.92
CA ALA A 114 -18.73 10.49 3.64
C ALA A 114 -18.55 11.45 2.45
N ASP A 115 -18.87 12.73 2.61
CA ASP A 115 -18.71 13.72 1.54
C ASP A 115 -17.22 13.96 1.27
N LYS A 116 -16.41 14.04 2.33
CA LYS A 116 -14.96 14.13 2.21
C LYS A 116 -14.35 12.87 1.61
N ARG A 117 -14.68 11.70 2.16
CA ARG A 117 -14.16 10.38 1.75
C ARG A 117 -14.47 10.06 0.29
N ASN A 118 -15.63 10.48 -0.21
CA ASN A 118 -16.05 10.25 -1.60
C ASN A 118 -15.63 11.37 -2.56
N SER A 119 -14.98 12.44 -2.08
CA SER A 119 -14.57 13.54 -2.94
C SER A 119 -13.39 13.13 -3.85
N PRO A 120 -13.44 13.47 -5.16
CA PRO A 120 -12.34 13.17 -6.07
C PRO A 120 -10.99 13.72 -5.61
N ALA A 121 -10.99 14.94 -5.08
CA ALA A 121 -9.79 15.59 -4.55
C ALA A 121 -9.15 14.82 -3.38
N PHE A 122 -9.95 14.34 -2.43
CA PHE A 122 -9.44 13.56 -1.31
C PHE A 122 -8.89 12.22 -1.78
N THR A 123 -9.63 11.48 -2.62
CA THR A 123 -9.16 10.21 -3.20
C THR A 123 -7.87 10.39 -4.00
N ALA A 124 -7.74 11.46 -4.79
CA ALA A 124 -6.53 11.77 -5.52
C ALA A 124 -5.35 12.06 -4.59
N ALA A 125 -5.57 12.78 -3.49
CA ALA A 125 -4.54 13.06 -2.49
C ALA A 125 -4.07 11.79 -1.75
N LEU A 126 -4.97 10.87 -1.43
CA LEU A 126 -4.62 9.57 -0.84
C LEU A 126 -3.80 8.72 -1.82
N ALA A 127 -4.25 8.60 -3.08
CA ALA A 127 -3.55 7.84 -4.10
C ALA A 127 -2.16 8.41 -4.40
N LEU A 128 -2.01 9.74 -4.44
CA LEU A 128 -0.72 10.39 -4.60
C LEU A 128 0.24 10.05 -3.47
N ALA A 129 -0.21 10.09 -2.22
CA ALA A 129 0.62 9.75 -1.07
C ALA A 129 1.13 8.30 -1.13
N LEU A 130 0.27 7.35 -1.50
CA LEU A 130 0.67 5.96 -1.72
C LEU A 130 1.69 5.79 -2.84
N LEU A 131 1.53 6.52 -3.95
CA LEU A 131 2.48 6.46 -5.07
C LEU A 131 3.84 7.08 -4.72
N GLN A 132 3.83 8.14 -3.90
CA GLN A 132 5.07 8.73 -3.37
C GLN A 132 5.78 7.75 -2.45
N GLN A 133 5.06 7.07 -1.55
CA GLN A 133 5.64 6.00 -0.74
C GLN A 133 6.18 4.85 -1.61
N ALA A 134 5.40 4.40 -2.60
CA ALA A 134 5.84 3.37 -3.53
C ALA A 134 7.14 3.75 -4.27
N GLY A 135 7.28 5.01 -4.67
CA GLY A 135 8.50 5.52 -5.27
C GLY A 135 9.69 5.48 -4.31
N SER A 136 9.46 5.78 -3.02
CA SER A 136 10.46 5.68 -1.96
C SER A 136 10.90 4.24 -1.74
N GLU A 137 9.96 3.30 -1.51
CA GLU A 137 10.30 1.89 -1.28
C GLU A 137 10.96 1.25 -2.50
N TYR A 138 10.54 1.60 -3.71
CA TYR A 138 11.22 1.14 -4.90
C TYR A 138 12.67 1.64 -4.97
N ALA A 139 12.92 2.90 -4.56
CA ALA A 139 14.26 3.47 -4.55
C ALA A 139 15.17 2.88 -3.45
N ILE A 140 14.59 2.42 -2.34
CA ILE A 140 15.30 1.64 -1.31
C ILE A 140 15.55 0.21 -1.81
N GLY A 141 14.57 -0.37 -2.50
CA GLY A 141 14.60 -1.73 -3.03
C GLY A 141 15.54 -1.94 -4.22
N VAL A 142 15.87 -0.89 -4.96
CA VAL A 142 16.57 -0.99 -6.25
C VAL A 142 17.74 -0.02 -6.35
N GLU A 143 18.94 -0.55 -6.56
CA GLU A 143 20.16 0.22 -6.86
C GLU A 143 20.66 -0.17 -8.26
N ASP A 144 20.99 0.81 -9.11
CA ASP A 144 21.50 0.60 -10.47
C ASP A 144 20.68 -0.39 -11.33
N GLY A 145 19.36 -0.42 -11.13
CA GLY A 145 18.44 -1.32 -11.85
C GLY A 145 18.52 -2.78 -11.41
N VAL A 146 18.99 -3.03 -10.19
CA VAL A 146 19.07 -4.36 -9.57
C VAL A 146 18.39 -4.33 -8.22
N ILE A 147 17.61 -5.38 -7.91
CA ILE A 147 16.97 -5.51 -6.60
C ILE A 147 18.03 -5.75 -5.51
N VAL A 148 18.17 -4.79 -4.59
CA VAL A 148 19.05 -4.81 -3.42
C VAL A 148 18.29 -4.94 -2.09
N ASN A 149 16.99 -4.64 -2.07
CA ASN A 149 16.09 -5.01 -0.98
C ASN A 149 14.76 -5.51 -1.57
N LEU A 150 14.52 -6.81 -1.47
CA LEU A 150 13.36 -7.45 -2.09
C LEU A 150 12.04 -7.06 -1.42
N HIS A 151 12.03 -6.82 -0.10
CA HIS A 151 10.80 -6.47 0.62
C HIS A 151 10.31 -5.09 0.17
N GLU A 152 11.17 -4.08 0.18
CA GLU A 152 10.82 -2.71 -0.23
C GLU A 152 10.37 -2.64 -1.70
N TYR A 153 11.03 -3.41 -2.57
CA TYR A 153 10.59 -3.56 -3.96
C TYR A 153 9.16 -4.16 -4.06
N GLN A 154 8.82 -5.12 -3.19
CA GLN A 154 7.50 -5.76 -3.15
C GLN A 154 6.44 -4.83 -2.54
N ASP A 155 6.78 -4.07 -1.50
CA ASP A 155 5.91 -3.06 -0.88
C ASP A 155 5.51 -1.97 -1.87
N ALA A 156 6.47 -1.49 -2.68
CA ALA A 156 6.17 -0.57 -3.78
C ALA A 156 5.07 -1.11 -4.71
N GLY A 157 5.10 -2.41 -5.00
CA GLY A 157 4.05 -3.07 -5.79
C GLY A 157 2.68 -3.06 -5.13
N GLY A 158 2.61 -3.35 -3.84
CA GLY A 158 1.39 -3.29 -3.03
C GLY A 158 0.78 -1.89 -2.98
N PHE A 159 1.60 -0.86 -2.74
CA PHE A 159 1.16 0.54 -2.71
C PHE A 159 0.65 1.02 -4.08
N ILE A 160 1.34 0.68 -5.18
CA ILE A 160 0.86 0.98 -6.54
C ILE A 160 -0.49 0.30 -6.81
N ALA A 161 -0.69 -0.93 -6.34
CA ALA A 161 -1.95 -1.66 -6.52
C ALA A 161 -3.11 -0.94 -5.80
N ILE A 162 -2.95 -0.57 -4.52
CA ILE A 162 -3.99 0.12 -3.77
C ILE A 162 -4.27 1.53 -4.34
N ALA A 163 -3.24 2.28 -4.74
CA ALA A 163 -3.43 3.57 -5.40
C ALA A 163 -4.22 3.43 -6.72
N THR A 164 -3.98 2.36 -7.48
CA THR A 164 -4.72 2.06 -8.71
C THR A 164 -6.19 1.76 -8.43
N GLU A 165 -6.49 0.99 -7.37
CA GLU A 165 -7.86 0.66 -6.97
C GLU A 165 -8.65 1.89 -6.53
N LEU A 166 -8.03 2.79 -5.76
CA LEU A 166 -8.66 4.06 -5.36
C LEU A 166 -9.06 4.91 -6.57
N LEU A 167 -8.14 5.09 -7.52
CA LEU A 167 -8.38 5.94 -8.70
C LEU A 167 -9.34 5.29 -9.71
N ALA A 168 -9.42 3.96 -9.75
CA ALA A 168 -10.43 3.24 -10.52
C ALA A 168 -11.85 3.48 -9.99
N GLY A 169 -12.01 3.84 -8.71
CA GLY A 169 -13.30 4.17 -8.10
C GLY A 169 -13.86 5.56 -8.45
N LEU A 170 -13.06 6.42 -9.10
CA LEU A 170 -13.50 7.74 -9.55
C LEU A 170 -14.23 7.69 -10.91
N ASP A 171 -14.90 8.79 -11.27
CA ASP A 171 -15.58 8.92 -12.56
C ASP A 171 -14.57 8.92 -13.73
N GLN A 172 -14.56 7.81 -14.47
CA GLN A 172 -13.65 7.55 -15.58
C GLN A 172 -13.89 8.40 -16.82
N THR A 173 -14.95 9.23 -16.86
CA THR A 173 -15.21 10.14 -17.99
C THR A 173 -14.29 11.37 -18.02
N SER A 174 -13.53 11.63 -16.94
CA SER A 174 -12.52 12.68 -16.88
C SER A 174 -11.29 12.35 -17.73
N PRO A 175 -10.94 13.16 -18.76
CA PRO A 175 -9.75 12.93 -19.57
C PRO A 175 -8.43 12.92 -18.78
N ASN A 176 -8.34 13.74 -17.71
CA ASN A 176 -7.18 13.75 -16.83
C ASN A 176 -7.04 12.41 -16.09
N LEU A 177 -8.16 11.83 -15.62
CA LEU A 177 -8.14 10.54 -14.96
C LEU A 177 -7.77 9.41 -15.94
N THR A 178 -8.28 9.43 -17.18
CA THR A 178 -7.86 8.45 -18.20
C THR A 178 -6.34 8.49 -18.43
N ALA A 179 -5.75 9.69 -18.51
CA ALA A 179 -4.30 9.84 -18.67
C ALA A 179 -3.49 9.45 -17.42
N VAL A 180 -4.07 9.56 -16.23
CA VAL A 180 -3.50 9.05 -14.97
C VAL A 180 -3.53 7.53 -14.96
N MET A 181 -4.66 6.91 -15.30
CA MET A 181 -4.81 5.45 -15.32
C MET A 181 -3.88 4.79 -16.35
N ALA A 182 -3.59 5.45 -17.48
CA ALA A 182 -2.60 4.98 -18.44
C ALA A 182 -1.16 4.99 -17.88
N ASP A 183 -0.77 6.04 -17.15
CA ASP A 183 0.53 6.10 -16.49
C ASP A 183 0.64 5.08 -15.35
N LEU A 184 -0.43 4.87 -14.58
CA LEU A 184 -0.49 3.84 -13.54
C LEU A 184 -0.36 2.43 -14.12
N SER A 185 -1.03 2.17 -15.24
CA SER A 185 -0.87 0.91 -15.96
C SER A 185 0.58 0.69 -16.39
N THR A 186 1.29 1.75 -16.77
CA THR A 186 2.71 1.69 -17.12
C THR A 186 3.55 1.37 -15.89
N LEU A 187 3.39 2.11 -14.78
CA LEU A 187 4.09 1.83 -13.52
C LEU A 187 3.86 0.39 -13.05
N LYS A 188 2.60 -0.05 -13.01
CA LYS A 188 2.24 -1.41 -12.60
C LYS A 188 2.90 -2.48 -13.48
N SER A 189 3.02 -2.24 -14.78
CA SER A 189 3.68 -3.19 -15.71
C SER A 189 5.19 -3.32 -15.49
N GLN A 190 5.81 -2.35 -14.82
CA GLN A 190 7.24 -2.35 -14.50
C GLN A 190 7.55 -3.13 -13.22
N ILE A 191 6.53 -3.48 -12.42
CA ILE A 191 6.68 -4.28 -11.20
C ILE A 191 6.44 -5.75 -11.52
N ASN A 192 7.49 -6.55 -11.46
CA ASN A 192 7.42 -8.01 -11.51
C ASN A 192 7.24 -8.58 -10.09
N GLY A 193 6.03 -9.06 -9.75
CA GLY A 193 5.72 -9.65 -8.44
C GLY A 193 6.45 -10.98 -8.15
N SER A 194 7.00 -11.63 -9.18
CA SER A 194 7.80 -12.87 -9.03
C SER A 194 9.30 -12.61 -9.08
N ALA A 195 9.72 -11.35 -9.02
CA ALA A 195 11.13 -10.99 -8.99
C ALA A 195 11.82 -11.53 -7.74
N LYS A 196 13.12 -11.78 -7.87
CA LYS A 196 13.99 -12.26 -6.81
C LYS A 196 15.08 -11.25 -6.53
N MET A 197 15.71 -11.40 -5.37
CA MET A 197 16.92 -10.67 -5.03
C MET A 197 17.95 -10.76 -6.18
N GLN A 198 18.59 -9.64 -6.51
CA GLN A 198 19.53 -9.50 -7.63
C GLN A 198 18.95 -9.58 -9.05
N ASP A 199 17.62 -9.74 -9.23
CA ASP A 199 17.02 -9.61 -10.55
C ASP A 199 17.19 -8.19 -11.09
N LYS A 200 17.33 -8.08 -12.42
CA LYS A 200 17.36 -6.79 -13.12
C LYS A 200 15.95 -6.26 -13.31
N VAL A 201 15.77 -5.00 -12.97
CA VAL A 201 14.50 -4.27 -13.06
C VAL A 201 14.74 -2.86 -13.61
N VAL A 202 13.67 -2.09 -13.80
CA VAL A 202 13.82 -0.70 -14.24
C VAL A 202 14.54 0.13 -13.16
N PRO A 203 15.39 1.10 -13.52
CA PRO A 203 16.01 1.98 -12.53
C PRO A 203 14.98 2.77 -11.73
N ALA A 204 15.25 3.03 -10.44
CA ALA A 204 14.35 3.80 -9.57
C ALA A 204 13.96 5.18 -10.13
N ALA A 205 14.88 5.83 -10.87
CA ALA A 205 14.60 7.10 -11.55
C ALA A 205 13.42 7.02 -12.55
N GLU A 206 13.18 5.86 -13.17
CA GLU A 206 12.03 5.68 -14.07
C GLU A 206 10.70 5.63 -13.30
N ILE A 207 10.67 4.92 -12.17
CA ILE A 207 9.49 4.86 -11.28
C ILE A 207 9.20 6.25 -10.70
N LEU A 208 10.20 6.93 -10.14
CA LEU A 208 10.05 8.28 -9.59
C LEU A 208 9.57 9.30 -10.65
N SER A 209 10.06 9.18 -11.88
CA SER A 209 9.59 9.99 -13.01
C SER A 209 8.13 9.68 -13.36
N GLY A 210 7.71 8.42 -13.31
CA GLY A 210 6.32 8.01 -13.49
C GLY A 210 5.39 8.58 -12.42
N VAL A 211 5.78 8.48 -11.14
CA VAL A 211 5.05 9.08 -10.02
C VAL A 211 4.92 10.59 -10.20
N SER A 212 6.00 11.27 -10.57
CA SER A 212 5.99 12.73 -10.83
C SER A 212 5.04 13.13 -11.95
N ARG A 213 4.94 12.32 -13.04
CA ARG A 213 3.99 12.58 -14.13
C ARG A 213 2.53 12.42 -13.67
N ILE A 214 2.26 11.43 -12.83
CA ILE A 214 0.93 11.21 -12.25
C ILE A 214 0.56 12.36 -11.33
N GLU A 215 1.46 12.79 -10.45
CA GLU A 215 1.26 13.93 -9.54
C GLU A 215 0.80 15.19 -10.29
N LEU A 216 1.50 15.55 -11.37
CA LEU A 216 1.16 16.71 -12.19
C LEU A 216 -0.25 16.63 -12.78
N LYS A 217 -0.74 15.42 -13.09
CA LYS A 217 -2.09 15.21 -13.63
C LYS A 217 -3.15 15.16 -12.52
N LEU A 218 -2.85 14.54 -11.38
CA LEU A 218 -3.74 14.46 -10.22
C LEU A 218 -4.05 15.85 -9.64
N ASN A 219 -3.10 16.78 -9.67
CA ASN A 219 -3.32 18.18 -9.26
C ASN A 219 -4.41 18.91 -10.08
N ASN A 220 -4.84 18.33 -11.21
CA ASN A 220 -5.91 18.84 -12.06
C ASN A 220 -7.23 18.05 -11.93
N ILE A 221 -7.33 17.13 -10.96
CA ILE A 221 -8.57 16.47 -10.58
C ILE A 221 -9.17 17.25 -9.40
N ARG A 222 -10.36 17.82 -9.60
CA ARG A 222 -11.13 18.54 -8.58
C ARG A 222 -12.44 17.82 -8.36
#